data_AF-A0A9X3IP03-F1
#
_entry.id   AF-A0A9X3IP03-F1
#
_cell.length_a   1.000
_cell.length_b   1.000
_cell.length_c   1.000
_cell.angle_alpha   90.00
_cell.angle_beta   90.00
_cell.angle_gamma   90.00
#
_symmetry.space_group_name_H-M   'P 1'
#
loop_
_entity.id
_entity.type
_entity.pdbx_description
1 polymer ?
#
loop_
_entity_poly.entity_id
_entity_poly.type
_entity_poly.pdbx_seq_one_letter_code
_entity_poly.pdbx_strand_id
1 'polypeptide(L)'
;MTSAAARSPRDILPLSLPPRGLSRAEAAAYIGISATLFDEMVKDGRMPKPKRINARTIWDRYGLDEAFSALPTSEDAEKGKWAFGV
;
A
#
# COMPACT_ATOMS: atom_id res chain seq x y z
N MET A 1 0.38 4.84 40.08
CA MET A 1 1.56 4.82 39.18
C MET A 1 1.06 4.72 37.75
N THR A 2 0.89 5.86 37.08
CA THR A 2 0.43 5.89 35.68
C THR A 2 1.61 5.49 34.79
N SER A 3 1.49 4.36 34.09
CA SER A 3 2.46 3.94 33.09
C SER A 3 2.52 5.02 32.01
N ALA A 4 3.70 5.60 31.79
CA ALA A 4 3.95 6.40 30.60
C ALA A 4 3.87 5.46 29.40
N ALA A 5 2.72 5.41 28.75
CA ALA A 5 2.54 4.66 27.51
C ALA A 5 3.66 5.08 26.55
N ALA A 6 4.50 4.12 26.13
CA ALA A 6 5.57 4.38 25.18
C ALA A 6 4.94 4.99 23.93
N ARG A 7 5.28 6.25 23.62
CA ARG A 7 4.82 6.91 22.38
C ARG A 7 5.18 6.02 21.22
N SER A 8 4.18 5.68 20.40
CA SER A 8 4.46 5.02 19.13
C SER A 8 5.39 5.92 18.32
N PRO A 9 6.32 5.39 17.52
CA PRO A 9 7.09 6.22 16.59
C PRO A 9 6.22 7.10 15.68
N ARG A 10 4.95 6.70 15.49
CA ARG A 10 3.92 7.49 14.78
C ARG A 10 3.47 8.73 15.55
N ASP A 11 3.56 8.71 16.88
CA ASP A 11 3.15 9.81 17.77
C ASP A 11 4.28 10.82 18.02
N ILE A 12 5.48 10.56 17.48
CA ILE A 12 6.63 11.47 17.55
C ILE A 12 6.49 12.60 16.50
N LEU A 13 5.83 12.31 15.38
CA LEU A 13 5.64 13.26 14.29
C LEU A 13 4.28 13.98 14.41
N PRO A 14 4.17 15.21 13.88
CA PRO A 14 2.88 15.89 13.77
C PRO A 14 1.89 15.10 12.92
N LEU A 15 0.60 15.16 13.26
CA LEU A 15 -0.47 14.47 12.53
C LEU A 15 -0.57 14.87 11.04
N SER A 16 -0.07 16.06 10.68
CA SER A 16 -0.04 16.55 9.30
C SER A 16 1.05 15.90 8.44
N LEU A 17 1.99 15.16 9.04
CA LEU A 17 3.07 14.49 8.32
C LEU A 17 2.78 13.00 8.21
N PRO A 18 2.15 12.53 7.12
CA PRO A 18 1.86 11.12 6.95
C PRO A 18 3.16 10.30 6.89
N PRO A 19 3.22 9.16 7.59
CA PRO A 19 4.43 8.35 7.64
C PRO A 19 4.81 7.86 6.24
N ARG A 20 6.13 7.79 6.00
CA ARG A 20 6.67 7.32 4.74
C ARG A 20 6.52 5.80 4.56
N GLY A 21 6.85 5.06 5.61
CA GLY A 21 6.77 3.62 5.67
C GLY A 21 5.46 3.18 6.32
N LEU A 22 4.66 2.44 5.58
CA LEU A 22 3.38 1.91 6.00
C LEU A 22 3.51 0.43 6.35
N SER A 23 2.88 0.00 7.44
CA SER A 23 2.63 -1.42 7.71
C SER A 23 1.63 -2.00 6.70
N ARG A 24 1.51 -3.34 6.66
CA ARG A 24 0.53 -4.03 5.79
C ARG A 24 -0.89 -3.46 5.92
N ALA A 25 -1.38 -3.30 7.14
CA ALA A 25 -2.73 -2.80 7.39
C ALA A 25 -2.90 -1.34 6.95
N GLU A 26 -1.87 -0.50 7.17
CA GLU A 26 -1.91 0.90 6.74
C GLU A 26 -1.81 1.04 5.22
N ALA A 27 -0.97 0.23 4.56
CA ALA A 27 -0.85 0.25 3.11
C ALA A 27 -2.19 -0.13 2.45
N ALA A 28 -2.85 -1.16 2.96
CA ALA A 28 -4.18 -1.56 2.50
C ALA A 28 -5.24 -0.47 2.75
N ALA A 29 -5.25 0.12 3.95
CA ALA A 29 -6.16 1.22 4.28
C ALA A 29 -5.91 2.47 3.43
N TYR A 30 -4.65 2.78 3.13
CA TYR A 30 -4.24 3.94 2.34
C TYR A 30 -4.81 3.91 0.91
N ILE A 31 -4.85 2.74 0.28
CA ILE A 31 -5.44 2.55 -1.06
C ILE A 31 -6.92 2.11 -1.02
N GLY A 32 -7.53 2.03 0.18
CA GLY A 32 -8.96 1.76 0.35
C GLY A 32 -9.39 0.30 0.21
N ILE A 33 -8.53 -0.69 0.51
CA ILE A 33 -8.86 -2.13 0.38
C ILE A 33 -8.60 -2.93 1.66
N SER A 34 -9.05 -4.19 1.67
CA SER A 34 -8.76 -5.12 2.76
C SER A 34 -7.29 -5.59 2.72
N ALA A 35 -6.72 -5.93 3.88
CA ALA A 35 -5.34 -6.40 3.96
C ALA A 35 -5.10 -7.72 3.19
N THR A 36 -6.12 -8.57 3.09
CA THR A 36 -6.04 -9.82 2.32
C THR A 36 -5.96 -9.54 0.82
N LEU A 37 -6.83 -8.65 0.30
CA LEU A 37 -6.76 -8.25 -1.11
C LEU A 37 -5.44 -7.55 -1.43
N PHE A 38 -4.92 -6.75 -0.49
CA PHE A 38 -3.61 -6.15 -0.66
C PHE A 38 -2.50 -7.18 -0.84
N ASP A 39 -2.47 -8.24 -0.04
CA ASP A 39 -1.47 -9.30 -0.18
C ASP A 39 -1.58 -10.01 -1.54
N GLU A 40 -2.81 -10.23 -2.02
CA GLU A 40 -3.06 -10.78 -3.36
C GLU A 40 -2.51 -9.85 -4.44
N MET A 41 -2.78 -8.54 -4.36
CA MET A 41 -2.25 -7.57 -5.31
C MET A 41 -0.72 -7.49 -5.29
N VAL A 42 -0.09 -7.63 -4.11
CA VAL A 42 1.38 -7.70 -3.99
C VAL A 42 1.92 -8.99 -4.61
N LYS A 43 1.22 -10.12 -4.42
CA LYS A 43 1.59 -11.41 -5.00
C LYS A 43 1.46 -11.41 -6.53
N ASP A 44 0.40 -10.79 -7.04
CA ASP A 44 0.10 -10.64 -8.47
C ASP A 44 1.01 -9.62 -9.16
N GLY A 45 1.77 -8.83 -8.40
CA GLY A 45 2.66 -7.78 -8.92
C GLY A 45 1.96 -6.47 -9.27
N ARG A 46 0.68 -6.33 -8.94
CA ARG A 46 -0.10 -5.08 -9.09
C ARG A 46 0.27 -4.03 -8.03
N MET A 47 0.84 -4.45 -6.91
CA MET A 47 1.34 -3.60 -5.85
C MET A 47 2.83 -3.87 -5.58
N PRO A 48 3.59 -2.88 -5.09
CA PRO A 48 5.01 -3.04 -4.86
C PRO A 48 5.29 -4.06 -3.76
N LYS A 49 6.42 -4.77 -3.90
CA LYS A 49 6.92 -5.67 -2.86
C LYS A 49 7.36 -4.86 -1.63
N PRO A 50 7.16 -5.40 -0.41
CA PRO A 50 7.59 -4.71 0.80
C PRO A 50 9.11 -4.56 0.88
N LYS A 51 9.54 -3.48 1.53
CA LYS A 51 10.90 -3.33 2.03
C LYS A 51 11.01 -4.03 3.39
N ARG A 52 12.00 -4.93 3.52
CA ARG A 52 12.32 -5.58 4.80
C ARG A 52 13.45 -4.81 5.48
N ILE A 53 13.16 -4.21 6.63
CA ILE A 53 14.15 -3.56 7.50
C ILE A 53 14.26 -4.40 8.76
N ASN A 54 15.28 -5.25 8.84
CA ASN A 54 15.43 -6.27 9.87
C ASN A 54 14.16 -7.13 9.98
N ALA A 55 13.47 -7.09 11.13
CA ALA A 55 12.24 -7.83 11.38
C ALA A 55 10.96 -7.11 10.89
N ARG A 56 11.05 -5.85 10.43
CA ARG A 56 9.86 -5.08 10.01
C ARG A 56 9.67 -5.12 8.50
N THR A 57 8.43 -5.38 8.12
CA THR A 57 7.96 -5.31 6.74
C THR A 57 7.21 -4.00 6.56
N ILE A 58 7.73 -3.11 5.71
CA ILE A 58 7.13 -1.80 5.43
C ILE A 58 6.96 -1.58 3.92
N TRP A 59 5.93 -0.85 3.56
CA TRP A 59 5.66 -0.38 2.20
C TRP A 59 5.94 1.10 2.10
N ASP A 60 6.52 1.49 0.98
CA ASP A 60 6.84 2.88 0.71
C ASP A 60 5.62 3.58 0.13
N ARG A 61 5.19 4.70 0.73
CA ARG A 61 3.98 5.41 0.30
C ARG A 61 4.02 5.83 -1.18
N TYR A 62 5.11 6.43 -1.68
CA TYR A 62 5.12 6.80 -3.12
C TYR A 62 5.17 5.58 -4.03
N GLY A 63 5.75 4.46 -3.59
CA GLY A 63 5.68 3.21 -4.37
C GLY A 63 4.24 2.71 -4.48
N LEU A 64 3.42 2.89 -3.44
CA LEU A 64 1.99 2.62 -3.52
C LEU A 64 1.27 3.61 -4.44
N ASP A 65 1.57 4.91 -4.35
CA ASP A 65 0.97 5.93 -5.20
C ASP A 65 1.24 5.67 -6.70
N GLU A 66 2.49 5.33 -7.04
CA GLU A 66 2.91 5.00 -8.41
C GLU A 66 2.21 3.74 -8.92
N ALA A 67 2.23 2.65 -8.14
CA ALA A 67 1.59 1.41 -8.53
C ALA A 67 0.07 1.55 -8.65
N PHE A 68 -0.57 2.30 -7.75
CA PHE A 68 -2.00 2.59 -7.81
C PHE A 68 -2.36 3.40 -9.05
N SER A 69 -1.56 4.42 -9.37
CA SER A 69 -1.76 5.24 -10.58
C SER A 69 -1.58 4.45 -11.88
N ALA A 70 -0.79 3.37 -11.85
CA ALA A 70 -0.56 2.48 -12.98
C ALA A 70 -1.61 1.37 -13.12
N LEU A 71 -2.55 1.22 -12.18
CA LEU A 71 -3.62 0.24 -12.31
C LEU A 71 -4.51 0.58 -13.51
N PRO A 72 -4.94 -0.43 -14.30
CA PRO A 72 -5.84 -0.19 -15.42
C PRO A 72 -7.15 0.40 -14.89
N THR A 73 -7.66 1.43 -15.56
CA THR A 73 -9.01 1.90 -15.31
C THR A 73 -10.02 0.92 -15.91
N SER A 74 -11.27 0.99 -15.47
CA SER A 74 -12.35 0.17 -16.04
C SER A 74 -12.47 0.34 -17.56
N GLU A 75 -12.08 1.50 -18.10
CA GLU A 75 -12.07 1.79 -19.55
C GLU A 75 -10.90 1.10 -20.28
N ASP A 76 -9.75 0.89 -19.62
CA ASP A 76 -8.60 0.18 -20.17
C ASP A 76 -8.82 -1.34 -20.19
N ALA A 77 -9.53 -1.86 -19.17
CA ALA A 77 -9.91 -3.27 -19.10
C ALA A 77 -10.87 -3.68 -20.24
N GLU A 78 -11.72 -2.76 -20.70
CA GLU A 78 -12.60 -2.96 -21.85
C GLU A 78 -11.79 -3.01 -23.16
N LYS A 79 -10.80 -2.13 -23.38
CA LYS A 79 -10.00 -2.11 -24.63
C LYS A 79 -9.18 -3.38 -24.89
N GLY A 80 -8.73 -4.07 -23.84
CA GLY A 80 -8.00 -5.34 -23.97
C GLY A 80 -8.87 -6.54 -24.36
N LYS A 81 -10.20 -6.41 -24.31
CA LYS A 81 -11.15 -7.53 -24.49
C LYS A 81 -11.60 -7.75 -25.94
N TRP A 82 -11.28 -6.83 -26.86
CA TRP A 82 -11.76 -6.85 -28.25
C TRP A 82 -10.64 -7.04 -29.30
N ALA A 83 -9.41 -7.36 -28.90
CA ALA A 83 -8.29 -7.61 -29.83
C ALA A 83 -8.20 -9.08 -30.30
N PHE A 84 -9.34 -9.75 -30.50
CA PHE A 84 -9.41 -10.97 -31.32
C PHE A 84 -10.13 -10.60 -32.62
N GLY A 85 -9.37 -10.39 -33.68
CA GLY A 85 -9.94 -10.06 -34.97
C GLY A 85 -8.91 -9.86 -36.07
N VAL A 86 -8.03 -10.85 -36.30
CA VAL A 86 -7.69 -11.46 -37.61
C VAL A 86 -6.76 -12.65 -37.40
#